data_AF-A0A1X1BXM4-F1
#
_entry.id   AF-A0A1X1BXM4-F1
#
_cell.length_a   1.000
_cell.length_b   1.000
_cell.length_c   1.000
_cell.angle_alpha   90.00
_cell.angle_beta   90.00
_cell.angle_gamma   90.00
#
_symmetry.space_group_name_H-M   'P 1'
#
loop_
_entity.id
_entity.type
_entity.pdbx_description
1 polymer ?
#
loop_
_entity_poly.entity_id
_entity_poly.type
_entity_poly.pdbx_seq_one_letter_code
_entity_poly.pdbx_strand_id
1 'polypeptide(L)'
;MALRAGKIDSDQFTCFKAVMPSWDNEARKPNQGFSFYNAKPELYAKWLDSAIKTTMKRRPEERLVFVNAWNEWAEGAHLEPDRHNGYAYLHATANILRNSLSKYDCDNQLISEINQAFKPRFTSAVILHAYYEDLACELVEKYVAQHQDKLDLIITMRSDVKLTTLNQIKSTFPNVFFVMVDNRGRDIRPFIKALKVADGFGYKFICKVHTKKSPHRVDGQQWRESLFDDLLLSRERVSTIIDYFEKNADTGIIAPKNSITDLSIPEINLGNRYWLEKLFARMNTPELSKSFKTSFPAGSMFWFRKDALDPLTSNLLDEEEFELEAGQLDGTLAHSVERVTGAVASAQGYKVIDITSL
;
A
#
# COMPACT_ATOMS: atom_id res chain seq x y z
N MET A 1 2.36 -20.54 -16.63
CA MET A 1 2.75 -21.77 -15.90
C MET A 1 2.60 -21.62 -14.38
N ALA A 2 3.12 -20.56 -13.77
CA ALA A 2 3.04 -20.27 -12.32
C ALA A 2 1.69 -20.57 -11.63
N LEU A 3 0.56 -20.12 -12.22
CA LEU A 3 -0.78 -20.32 -11.65
C LEU A 3 -1.30 -21.76 -11.67
N ARG A 4 -0.72 -22.63 -12.52
CA ARG A 4 -1.14 -24.02 -12.69
C ARG A 4 -0.18 -25.00 -12.01
N ALA A 5 1.12 -24.71 -12.04
CA ALA A 5 2.17 -25.61 -11.57
C ALA A 5 2.11 -25.89 -10.05
N GLY A 6 1.67 -24.92 -9.24
CA GLY A 6 1.56 -25.11 -7.78
C GLY A 6 0.43 -26.04 -7.33
N LYS A 7 -0.49 -26.45 -8.22
CA LYS A 7 -1.72 -27.20 -7.87
C LYS A 7 -1.71 -28.68 -8.25
N ILE A 8 -0.72 -29.14 -9.00
CA ILE A 8 -0.64 -30.54 -9.48
C ILE A 8 -0.30 -31.44 -8.31
N ASP A 9 -1.12 -32.44 -8.01
CA ASP A 9 -0.90 -33.41 -6.93
C ASP A 9 -1.00 -34.85 -7.40
N SER A 10 -0.45 -35.77 -6.61
CA SER A 10 -0.51 -37.22 -6.85
C SER A 10 -1.14 -37.90 -5.65
N ASP A 11 -2.10 -38.80 -5.90
CA ASP A 11 -2.72 -39.62 -4.84
C ASP A 11 -1.87 -40.86 -4.49
N GLN A 12 -0.81 -41.13 -5.25
CA GLN A 12 0.00 -42.35 -5.10
C GLN A 12 1.22 -42.17 -4.18
N PHE A 13 1.66 -40.93 -3.94
CA PHE A 13 2.84 -40.64 -3.13
C PHE A 13 2.80 -39.23 -2.56
N THR A 14 3.46 -39.00 -1.42
CA THR A 14 3.62 -37.67 -0.83
C THR A 14 4.45 -36.78 -1.75
N CYS A 15 3.80 -35.86 -2.44
CA CYS A 15 4.43 -34.96 -3.40
C CYS A 15 4.74 -33.60 -2.78
N PHE A 16 5.98 -33.32 -2.37
CA PHE A 16 6.33 -31.96 -1.90
C PHE A 16 6.37 -30.96 -3.05
N LYS A 17 5.77 -29.78 -2.86
CA LYS A 17 5.74 -28.75 -3.91
C LYS A 17 7.11 -28.10 -4.01
N ALA A 18 7.54 -27.83 -5.25
CA ALA A 18 8.75 -27.07 -5.54
C ALA A 18 8.42 -25.88 -6.45
N VAL A 19 9.09 -24.76 -6.22
CA VAL A 19 9.03 -23.55 -7.06
C VAL A 19 10.43 -23.08 -7.42
N MET A 20 10.56 -22.24 -8.46
CA MET A 20 11.85 -21.66 -8.84
C MET A 20 11.71 -20.20 -9.29
N PRO A 21 12.72 -19.34 -9.02
CA PRO A 21 12.71 -17.93 -9.44
C PRO A 21 12.62 -17.74 -10.96
N SER A 22 13.43 -18.50 -11.70
CA SER A 22 13.55 -18.48 -13.16
C SER A 22 14.11 -19.82 -13.66
N TRP A 23 14.27 -19.94 -14.98
CA TRP A 23 15.03 -21.02 -15.61
C TRP A 23 15.55 -20.54 -16.97
N ASP A 24 16.85 -20.70 -17.20
CA ASP A 24 17.50 -20.55 -18.49
C ASP A 24 18.79 -21.36 -18.52
N ASN A 25 18.77 -22.53 -19.14
CA ASN A 25 19.95 -23.40 -19.25
C ASN A 25 20.59 -23.38 -20.64
N GLU A 26 20.29 -22.38 -21.47
CA GLU A 26 20.87 -22.21 -22.80
C GLU A 26 22.40 -22.12 -22.75
N ALA A 27 22.97 -21.47 -21.73
CA ALA A 27 24.42 -21.40 -21.53
C ALA A 27 25.08 -22.78 -21.29
N ARG A 28 24.36 -23.73 -20.69
CA ARG A 28 24.84 -25.11 -20.47
C ARG A 28 24.56 -26.02 -21.67
N LYS A 29 23.48 -25.75 -22.41
CA LYS A 29 23.01 -26.57 -23.53
C LYS A 29 22.71 -25.71 -24.77
N PRO A 30 23.72 -25.14 -25.42
CA PRO A 30 23.49 -24.26 -26.57
C PRO A 30 22.64 -24.93 -27.66
N ASN A 31 21.59 -24.25 -28.12
CA ASN A 31 20.56 -24.67 -29.08
C ASN A 31 19.68 -25.85 -28.62
N GLN A 32 19.84 -26.32 -27.39
CA GLN A 32 19.08 -27.42 -26.79
C GLN A 32 18.58 -27.06 -25.38
N GLY A 33 18.68 -25.78 -25.01
CA GLY A 33 18.23 -25.26 -23.73
C GLY A 33 16.72 -25.05 -23.70
N PHE A 34 16.23 -24.88 -22.48
CA PHE A 34 14.90 -24.39 -22.18
C PHE A 34 15.04 -23.13 -21.36
N SER A 35 14.24 -22.12 -21.70
CA SER A 35 14.23 -20.85 -20.98
C SER A 35 12.78 -20.43 -20.70
N PHE A 36 12.50 -20.00 -19.48
CA PHE A 36 11.24 -19.33 -19.18
C PHE A 36 11.37 -17.84 -19.46
N TYR A 37 10.70 -17.40 -20.52
CA TYR A 37 10.62 -15.99 -20.86
C TYR A 37 9.87 -15.19 -19.78
N ASN A 38 10.32 -13.95 -19.54
CA ASN A 38 9.68 -12.97 -18.65
C ASN A 38 9.56 -13.44 -17.19
N ALA A 39 10.56 -14.18 -16.69
CA ALA A 39 10.67 -14.49 -15.27
C ALA A 39 10.81 -13.20 -14.45
N LYS A 40 9.97 -13.07 -13.42
CA LYS A 40 9.91 -11.89 -12.55
C LYS A 40 9.59 -12.30 -11.12
N PRO A 41 10.07 -11.56 -10.11
CA PRO A 41 9.75 -11.81 -8.70
C PRO A 41 8.24 -11.96 -8.42
N GLU A 42 7.38 -11.20 -9.11
CA GLU A 42 5.92 -11.28 -8.90
C GLU A 42 5.32 -12.59 -9.42
N LEU A 43 5.86 -13.16 -10.50
CA LEU A 43 5.41 -14.44 -11.05
C LEU A 43 5.86 -15.60 -10.17
N TYR A 44 7.10 -15.52 -9.66
CA TYR A 44 7.61 -16.44 -8.65
C TYR A 44 6.75 -16.39 -7.38
N ALA A 45 6.43 -15.19 -6.86
CA ALA A 45 5.58 -15.02 -5.69
C ALA A 45 4.20 -15.67 -5.86
N LYS A 46 3.56 -15.48 -7.03
CA LYS A 46 2.28 -16.12 -7.36
C LYS A 46 2.38 -17.64 -7.41
N TRP A 47 3.49 -18.18 -7.91
CA TRP A 47 3.71 -19.63 -7.90
C TRP A 47 3.90 -20.15 -6.46
N LEU A 48 4.73 -19.48 -5.66
CA LEU A 48 4.97 -19.82 -4.26
C LEU A 48 3.68 -19.77 -3.43
N ASP A 49 2.87 -18.73 -3.58
CA ASP A 49 1.56 -18.61 -2.92
C ASP A 49 0.62 -19.77 -3.30
N SER A 50 0.55 -20.14 -4.59
CA SER A 50 -0.24 -21.28 -5.03
C SER A 50 0.28 -22.61 -4.46
N ALA A 51 1.60 -22.77 -4.35
CA ALA A 51 2.21 -23.95 -3.76
C ALA A 51 1.87 -24.04 -2.26
N ILE A 52 2.05 -22.95 -1.50
CA ILE A 52 1.73 -22.87 -0.07
C ILE A 52 0.24 -23.14 0.17
N LYS A 53 -0.67 -22.48 -0.56
CA LYS A 53 -2.12 -22.71 -0.42
C LYS A 53 -2.54 -24.16 -0.66
N THR A 54 -1.85 -24.85 -1.56
CA THR A 54 -2.10 -26.28 -1.82
C THR A 54 -1.54 -27.13 -0.69
N THR A 55 -0.30 -26.87 -0.29
CA THR A 55 0.40 -27.56 0.79
C THR A 55 -0.30 -27.41 2.16
N MET A 56 -0.87 -26.24 2.46
CA MET A 56 -1.59 -25.98 3.71
C MET A 56 -2.85 -26.83 3.91
N LYS A 57 -3.40 -27.41 2.83
CA LYS A 57 -4.55 -28.35 2.90
C LYS A 57 -4.14 -29.74 3.39
N ARG A 58 -2.84 -30.02 3.47
CA ARG A 58 -2.30 -31.31 3.89
C ARG A 58 -2.07 -31.38 5.39
N ARG A 59 -1.70 -32.58 5.85
CA ARG A 59 -1.33 -32.84 7.25
C ARG A 59 -0.09 -32.05 7.63
N PRO A 60 0.04 -31.56 8.89
CA PRO A 60 1.15 -30.69 9.31
C PRO A 60 2.55 -31.18 8.93
N GLU A 61 2.81 -32.48 9.05
CA GLU A 61 4.07 -33.14 8.72
C GLU A 61 4.42 -33.13 7.22
N GLU A 62 3.43 -32.90 6.35
CA GLU A 62 3.59 -32.85 4.89
C GLU A 62 3.67 -31.40 4.36
N ARG A 63 3.73 -30.40 5.25
CA ARG A 63 3.66 -28.98 4.89
C ARG A 63 5.01 -28.37 4.49
N LEU A 64 5.77 -29.08 3.65
CA LEU A 64 7.03 -28.57 3.10
C LEU A 64 6.85 -28.06 1.67
N VAL A 65 7.49 -26.93 1.38
CA VAL A 65 7.64 -26.37 0.04
C VAL A 65 9.13 -26.11 -0.19
N PHE A 66 9.65 -26.57 -1.32
CA PHE A 66 11.05 -26.39 -1.71
C PHE A 66 11.19 -25.24 -2.72
N VAL A 67 12.30 -24.52 -2.63
CA VAL A 67 12.68 -23.49 -3.61
C VAL A 67 13.94 -23.98 -4.32
N ASN A 68 13.83 -24.20 -5.63
CA ASN A 68 14.97 -24.47 -6.51
C ASN A 68 15.42 -23.15 -7.14
N ALA A 69 16.56 -22.58 -6.79
CA ALA A 69 17.51 -22.96 -5.76
C ALA A 69 17.90 -21.71 -4.96
N TRP A 70 18.79 -21.89 -3.98
CA TRP A 70 19.49 -20.74 -3.40
C TRP A 70 20.34 -20.04 -4.47
N ASN A 71 21.19 -20.78 -5.19
CA ASN A 71 22.24 -20.20 -6.05
C ASN A 71 22.55 -21.01 -7.33
N GLU A 72 21.54 -21.53 -8.04
CA GLU A 72 21.73 -22.19 -9.35
C GLU A 72 21.83 -21.16 -10.48
N TRP A 73 22.95 -20.44 -10.48
CA TRP A 73 23.24 -19.34 -11.40
C TRP A 73 23.34 -19.78 -12.86
N ALA A 74 23.84 -20.99 -13.11
CA ALA A 74 24.06 -21.44 -14.48
C ALA A 74 22.77 -21.87 -15.18
N GLU A 75 21.66 -21.96 -14.44
CA GLU A 75 20.32 -22.12 -14.99
C GLU A 75 19.41 -20.94 -14.63
N GLY A 76 19.97 -19.84 -14.11
CA GLY A 76 19.23 -18.63 -13.71
C GLY A 76 18.25 -18.82 -12.55
N ALA A 77 18.22 -19.98 -11.90
CA ALA A 77 17.27 -20.32 -10.84
C ALA A 77 17.79 -19.91 -9.45
N HIS A 78 18.39 -18.72 -9.32
CA HIS A 78 18.96 -18.23 -8.07
C HIS A 78 17.98 -17.36 -7.26
N LEU A 79 17.81 -17.70 -5.98
CA LEU A 79 17.11 -16.88 -5.00
C LEU A 79 18.05 -15.85 -4.34
N GLU A 80 19.35 -16.14 -4.36
CA GLU A 80 20.43 -15.28 -3.90
C GLU A 80 20.33 -13.87 -4.52
N PRO A 81 20.57 -12.79 -3.74
CA PRO A 81 20.52 -11.44 -4.26
C PRO A 81 21.51 -11.20 -5.40
N ASP A 82 21.05 -10.51 -6.43
CA ASP A 82 21.84 -10.17 -7.61
C ASP A 82 21.89 -8.65 -7.85
N ARG A 83 22.63 -8.19 -8.87
CA ARG A 83 22.69 -6.76 -9.21
C ARG A 83 21.45 -6.24 -9.95
N HIS A 84 20.64 -7.13 -10.52
CA HIS A 84 19.50 -6.77 -11.38
C HIS A 84 18.21 -6.59 -10.56
N ASN A 85 17.87 -7.59 -9.76
CA ASN A 85 16.73 -7.72 -8.88
C ASN A 85 17.04 -7.35 -7.43
N GLY A 86 18.31 -7.28 -7.03
CA GLY A 86 18.67 -7.04 -5.63
C GLY A 86 18.06 -8.10 -4.72
N TYR A 87 17.29 -7.65 -3.72
CA TYR A 87 16.61 -8.53 -2.75
C TYR A 87 15.17 -8.92 -3.17
N ALA A 88 14.74 -8.63 -4.40
CA ALA A 88 13.33 -8.73 -4.80
C ALA A 88 12.72 -10.14 -4.59
N TYR A 89 13.44 -11.20 -4.96
CA TYR A 89 12.96 -12.57 -4.76
C TYR A 89 12.87 -12.98 -3.28
N LEU A 90 13.80 -12.51 -2.43
CA LEU A 90 13.74 -12.72 -0.98
C LEU A 90 12.59 -11.93 -0.35
N HIS A 91 12.38 -10.68 -0.76
CA HIS A 91 11.23 -9.89 -0.34
C HIS A 91 9.91 -10.53 -0.76
N ALA A 92 9.80 -11.00 -2.00
CA ALA A 92 8.65 -11.75 -2.48
C ALA A 92 8.38 -13.00 -1.63
N THR A 93 9.42 -13.79 -1.34
CA THR A 93 9.31 -14.98 -0.48
C THR A 93 8.81 -14.62 0.92
N ALA A 94 9.43 -13.64 1.57
CA ALA A 94 9.06 -13.20 2.91
C ALA A 94 7.62 -12.67 2.96
N ASN A 95 7.20 -11.89 1.95
CA ASN A 95 5.84 -11.35 1.85
C ASN A 95 4.80 -12.46 1.71
N ILE A 96 5.05 -13.47 0.87
CA ILE A 96 4.12 -14.60 0.72
C ILE A 96 4.05 -15.43 2.00
N LEU A 97 5.19 -15.73 2.63
CA LEU A 97 5.22 -16.47 3.89
C LEU A 97 4.45 -15.74 4.99
N ARG A 98 4.70 -14.42 5.15
CA ARG A 98 3.94 -13.60 6.09
C ARG A 98 2.46 -13.63 5.75
N ASN A 99 2.05 -13.24 4.55
CA ASN A 99 0.62 -13.18 4.21
C ASN A 99 -0.11 -14.53 4.32
N SER A 100 0.57 -15.65 4.02
CA SER A 100 -0.05 -16.99 4.01
C SER A 100 -0.07 -17.64 5.40
N LEU A 101 0.91 -17.32 6.25
CA LEU A 101 1.05 -17.92 7.58
C LEU A 101 0.53 -16.99 8.70
N SER A 102 0.56 -15.67 8.51
CA SER A 102 0.12 -14.70 9.52
C SER A 102 -1.39 -14.58 9.64
N LYS A 103 -2.16 -15.13 8.70
CA LYS A 103 -3.62 -15.26 8.84
C LYS A 103 -4.01 -16.04 10.11
N TYR A 104 -3.05 -16.73 10.74
CA TYR A 104 -3.22 -17.48 11.98
C TYR A 104 -2.69 -16.76 13.23
N ASP A 105 -2.02 -15.60 13.10
CA ASP A 105 -1.31 -14.94 14.20
C ASP A 105 -1.95 -13.64 14.71
N CYS A 106 -2.80 -12.96 13.91
CA CYS A 106 -3.56 -11.82 14.44
C CYS A 106 -4.80 -12.29 15.20
N ASP A 107 -5.00 -11.73 16.39
CA ASP A 107 -6.19 -11.95 17.19
C ASP A 107 -7.38 -11.22 16.55
N ASN A 108 -7.97 -11.90 15.56
CA ASN A 108 -9.16 -11.44 14.85
C ASN A 108 -10.33 -11.17 15.79
N GLN A 109 -10.37 -11.83 16.96
CA GLN A 109 -11.42 -11.61 17.97
C GLN A 109 -11.20 -10.25 18.64
N LEU A 110 -10.00 -9.97 19.15
CA LEU A 110 -9.68 -8.67 19.76
C LEU A 110 -9.96 -7.51 18.79
N ILE A 111 -9.53 -7.63 17.52
CA ILE A 111 -9.77 -6.62 16.49
C ILE A 111 -11.27 -6.42 16.25
N SER A 112 -12.04 -7.52 16.15
CA SER A 112 -13.49 -7.46 16.00
C SER A 112 -14.15 -6.77 17.20
N GLU A 113 -13.75 -7.09 18.42
CA GLU A 113 -14.28 -6.46 19.64
C GLU A 113 -13.97 -4.95 19.68
N ILE A 114 -12.75 -4.54 19.31
CA ILE A 114 -12.37 -3.13 19.21
C ILE A 114 -13.23 -2.42 18.16
N ASN A 115 -13.34 -2.99 16.96
CA ASN A 115 -14.08 -2.38 15.86
C ASN A 115 -15.59 -2.31 16.13
N GLN A 116 -16.15 -3.26 16.88
CA GLN A 116 -17.56 -3.21 17.31
C GLN A 116 -17.83 -2.12 18.35
N ALA A 117 -16.84 -1.79 19.19
CA ALA A 117 -16.94 -0.73 20.17
C ALA A 117 -16.75 0.68 19.57
N PHE A 118 -16.15 0.76 18.38
CA PHE A 118 -15.93 2.01 17.67
C PHE A 118 -17.24 2.75 17.36
N LYS A 119 -17.26 4.06 17.59
CA LYS A 119 -18.38 4.92 17.22
C LYS A 119 -17.85 6.13 16.47
N PRO A 120 -18.31 6.43 15.24
CA PRO A 120 -18.00 7.71 14.61
C PRO A 120 -18.64 8.84 15.44
N ARG A 121 -17.81 9.77 15.90
CA ARG A 121 -18.20 10.90 16.76
C ARG A 121 -18.09 12.23 16.05
N PHE A 122 -17.25 12.32 15.02
CA PHE A 122 -16.95 13.57 14.32
C PHE A 122 -17.22 13.46 12.82
N THR A 123 -17.29 14.61 12.15
CA THR A 123 -17.33 14.69 10.68
C THR A 123 -15.95 14.57 10.05
N SER A 124 -14.90 14.47 10.85
CA SER A 124 -13.52 14.43 10.40
C SER A 124 -12.76 13.25 11.01
N ALA A 125 -11.86 12.66 10.23
CA ALA A 125 -11.08 11.50 10.67
C ALA A 125 -9.63 11.54 10.19
N VAL A 126 -8.77 10.79 10.87
CA VAL A 126 -7.43 10.43 10.38
C VAL A 126 -7.48 8.99 9.86
N ILE A 127 -7.01 8.79 8.62
CA ILE A 127 -6.65 7.47 8.10
C ILE A 127 -5.13 7.35 8.16
N LEU A 128 -4.64 6.50 9.06
CA LEU A 128 -3.21 6.20 9.22
C LEU A 128 -2.88 4.82 8.66
N HIS A 129 -2.03 4.75 7.63
CA HIS A 129 -1.44 3.47 7.24
C HIS A 129 -0.15 3.17 8.02
N ALA A 130 -0.21 2.20 8.93
CA ALA A 130 0.88 1.81 9.81
C ALA A 130 1.49 0.46 9.36
N TYR A 131 2.40 0.54 8.39
CA TYR A 131 3.24 -0.59 7.98
C TYR A 131 4.34 -0.90 9.00
N TYR A 132 4.98 0.14 9.54
CA TYR A 132 6.04 0.03 10.54
C TYR A 132 5.48 0.18 11.95
N GLU A 133 5.34 -0.93 12.65
CA GLU A 133 4.72 -1.01 13.99
C GLU A 133 5.43 -0.14 15.03
N ASP A 134 6.76 -0.03 14.95
CA ASP A 134 7.57 0.78 15.86
C ASP A 134 7.26 2.28 15.73
N LEU A 135 7.01 2.76 14.52
CA LEU A 135 6.64 4.16 14.27
C LEU A 135 5.15 4.42 14.55
N ALA A 136 4.30 3.40 14.47
CA ALA A 136 2.85 3.57 14.59
C ALA A 136 2.47 4.14 15.96
N CYS A 137 2.99 3.56 17.05
CA CYS A 137 2.72 4.02 18.41
C CYS A 137 3.21 5.46 18.62
N GLU A 138 4.45 5.75 18.21
CA GLU A 138 5.05 7.10 18.32
C GLU A 138 4.21 8.16 17.60
N LEU A 139 3.78 7.87 16.36
CA LEU A 139 3.00 8.81 15.55
C LEU A 139 1.60 9.03 16.13
N VAL A 140 0.95 7.98 16.61
CA VAL A 140 -0.36 8.11 17.27
C VAL A 140 -0.24 8.97 18.52
N GLU A 141 0.74 8.69 19.38
CA GLU A 141 0.96 9.44 20.61
C GLU A 141 1.31 10.91 20.36
N LYS A 142 2.28 11.17 19.47
CA LYS A 142 2.79 12.52 19.19
C LYS A 142 1.79 13.39 18.43
N TYR A 143 1.13 12.86 17.40
CA TYR A 143 0.37 13.67 16.45
C TYR A 143 -1.14 13.48 16.53
N VAL A 144 -1.63 12.28 16.83
CA VAL A 144 -3.06 11.97 16.69
C VAL A 144 -3.80 12.05 18.02
N ALA A 145 -3.16 11.62 19.11
CA ALA A 145 -3.78 11.48 20.43
C ALA A 145 -4.34 12.80 20.97
N GLN A 146 -3.65 13.91 20.69
CA GLN A 146 -4.10 15.25 21.09
C GLN A 146 -5.40 15.70 20.40
N HIS A 147 -5.85 15.06 19.32
CA HIS A 147 -7.04 15.45 18.54
C HIS A 147 -8.25 14.54 18.77
N GLN A 148 -8.25 13.72 19.83
CA GLN A 148 -9.32 12.78 20.18
C GLN A 148 -10.70 13.40 20.42
N ASP A 149 -10.75 14.72 20.62
CA ASP A 149 -11.95 15.54 20.80
C ASP A 149 -12.44 16.21 19.51
N LYS A 150 -11.80 15.93 18.37
CA LYS A 150 -12.17 16.50 17.06
C LYS A 150 -12.12 15.51 15.91
N LEU A 151 -11.30 14.47 16.02
CA LEU A 151 -11.05 13.48 14.98
C LEU A 151 -11.35 12.09 15.49
N ASP A 152 -11.86 11.24 14.61
CA ASP A 152 -11.83 9.79 14.78
C ASP A 152 -10.61 9.19 14.08
N LEU A 153 -10.25 7.95 14.43
CA LEU A 153 -9.03 7.31 13.95
C LEU A 153 -9.33 5.96 13.29
N ILE A 154 -8.99 5.83 12.02
CA ILE A 154 -8.92 4.57 11.30
C ILE A 154 -7.45 4.25 11.02
N ILE A 155 -6.99 3.07 11.43
CA ILE A 155 -5.63 2.62 11.19
C ILE A 155 -5.63 1.35 10.34
N THR A 156 -4.87 1.37 9.25
CA THR A 156 -4.56 0.12 8.53
C THR A 156 -3.24 -0.44 9.01
N MET A 157 -3.21 -1.74 9.32
CA MET A 157 -2.01 -2.42 9.83
C MET A 157 -1.81 -3.76 9.14
N ARG A 158 -0.57 -4.24 9.10
CA ARG A 158 -0.25 -5.56 8.56
C ARG A 158 -0.96 -6.64 9.36
N SER A 159 -1.43 -7.69 8.68
CA SER A 159 -2.15 -8.81 9.30
C SER A 159 -1.32 -9.62 10.29
N ASP A 160 -0.01 -9.39 10.39
CA ASP A 160 0.93 -9.98 11.35
C ASP A 160 1.33 -9.02 12.50
N VAL A 161 0.55 -7.96 12.75
CA VAL A 161 0.82 -6.99 13.82
C VAL A 161 0.80 -7.65 15.20
N LYS A 162 1.73 -7.24 16.07
CA LYS A 162 1.80 -7.73 17.46
C LYS A 162 0.63 -7.22 18.31
N LEU A 163 0.09 -8.07 19.19
CA LEU A 163 -0.93 -7.68 20.18
C LEU A 163 -0.51 -6.49 21.05
N THR A 164 0.77 -6.43 21.43
CA THR A 164 1.30 -5.33 22.24
C THR A 164 1.11 -3.98 21.55
N THR A 165 1.30 -3.93 20.23
CA THR A 165 1.12 -2.72 19.42
C THR A 165 -0.35 -2.33 19.34
N LEU A 166 -1.25 -3.28 19.10
CA LEU A 166 -2.70 -3.04 19.07
C LEU A 166 -3.20 -2.48 20.41
N ASN A 167 -2.79 -3.09 21.53
CA ASN A 167 -3.18 -2.66 22.87
C ASN A 167 -2.62 -1.28 23.22
N GLN A 168 -1.37 -0.99 22.85
CA GLN A 168 -0.78 0.33 23.06
C GLN A 168 -1.54 1.42 22.30
N ILE A 169 -1.82 1.21 21.01
CA ILE A 169 -2.59 2.16 20.20
C ILE A 169 -3.99 2.37 20.80
N LYS A 170 -4.69 1.29 21.16
CA LYS A 170 -6.02 1.37 21.80
C LYS A 170 -5.97 2.13 23.12
N SER A 171 -4.92 1.93 23.93
CA SER A 171 -4.75 2.66 25.19
C SER A 171 -4.52 4.15 24.96
N THR A 172 -3.76 4.51 23.92
CA THR A 172 -3.48 5.91 23.58
C THR A 172 -4.67 6.60 22.94
N PHE A 173 -5.42 5.91 22.07
CA PHE A 173 -6.60 6.40 21.36
C PHE A 173 -7.74 5.37 21.46
N PRO A 174 -8.62 5.45 22.48
CA PRO A 174 -9.63 4.42 22.73
C PRO A 174 -10.65 4.23 21.61
N ASN A 175 -11.03 5.29 20.89
CA ASN A 175 -12.00 5.24 19.78
C ASN A 175 -11.30 4.99 18.43
N VAL A 176 -10.58 3.87 18.30
CA VAL A 176 -9.83 3.50 17.09
C VAL A 176 -10.53 2.38 16.32
N PHE A 177 -10.49 2.44 14.99
CA PHE A 177 -10.94 1.37 14.09
C PHE A 177 -9.75 0.78 13.34
N PHE A 178 -9.54 -0.54 13.43
CA PHE A 178 -8.46 -1.25 12.76
C PHE A 178 -8.91 -1.90 11.46
N VAL A 179 -8.11 -1.75 10.40
CA VAL A 179 -8.28 -2.43 9.11
C VAL A 179 -7.04 -3.26 8.82
N MET A 180 -7.17 -4.59 8.89
CA MET A 180 -6.05 -5.49 8.64
C MET A 180 -5.80 -5.65 7.14
N VAL A 181 -4.55 -5.49 6.73
CA VAL A 181 -4.13 -5.54 5.33
C VAL A 181 -2.92 -6.44 5.13
N ASP A 182 -2.80 -6.95 3.91
CA ASP A 182 -1.62 -7.63 3.38
C ASP A 182 -0.58 -6.60 2.88
N ASN A 183 0.69 -7.01 2.78
CA ASN A 183 1.75 -6.15 2.23
C ASN A 183 1.63 -6.05 0.70
N ARG A 184 0.69 -5.21 0.22
CA ARG A 184 0.36 -5.06 -1.20
C ARG A 184 -0.17 -3.68 -1.50
N GLY A 185 0.44 -2.98 -2.47
CA GLY A 185 0.00 -1.68 -2.95
C GLY A 185 0.38 -0.51 -2.04
N ARG A 186 1.48 -0.66 -1.29
CA ARG A 186 2.08 0.36 -0.41
C ARG A 186 1.07 0.97 0.56
N ASP A 187 1.10 2.29 0.76
CA ASP A 187 0.09 3.01 1.55
C ASP A 187 -1.24 3.19 0.81
N ILE A 188 -1.23 3.09 -0.53
CA ILE A 188 -2.36 3.44 -1.38
C ILE A 188 -3.49 2.42 -1.31
N ARG A 189 -3.21 1.13 -1.50
CA ARG A 189 -4.25 0.09 -1.43
C ARG A 189 -4.85 -0.03 -0.02
N PRO A 190 -4.05 -0.04 1.06
CA PRO A 190 -4.58 0.06 2.41
C PRO A 190 -5.42 1.32 2.64
N PHE A 191 -4.98 2.48 2.13
CA PHE A 191 -5.78 3.70 2.18
C PHE A 191 -7.13 3.54 1.49
N ILE A 192 -7.20 2.97 0.29
CA ILE A 192 -8.47 2.73 -0.42
C ILE A 192 -9.39 1.81 0.39
N LYS A 193 -8.85 0.74 1.00
CA LYS A 193 -9.62 -0.14 1.90
C LYS A 193 -10.16 0.61 3.11
N ALA A 194 -9.35 1.44 3.75
CA ALA A 194 -9.78 2.28 4.86
C ALA A 194 -10.77 3.36 4.43
N LEU A 195 -10.64 3.91 3.23
CA LEU A 195 -11.54 4.93 2.70
C LEU A 195 -12.94 4.35 2.47
N LYS A 196 -13.04 3.11 1.96
CA LYS A 196 -14.34 2.40 1.87
C LYS A 196 -15.02 2.21 3.23
N VAL A 197 -14.23 1.97 4.29
CA VAL A 197 -14.74 1.91 5.67
C VAL A 197 -15.18 3.30 6.14
N ALA A 198 -14.35 4.32 5.89
CA ALA A 198 -14.62 5.71 6.22
C ALA A 198 -15.90 6.24 5.55
N ASP A 199 -16.18 5.84 4.31
CA ASP A 199 -17.41 6.17 3.58
C ASP A 199 -18.66 5.71 4.34
N GLY A 200 -18.60 4.51 4.95
CA GLY A 200 -19.68 3.98 5.80
C GLY A 200 -19.92 4.77 7.09
N PHE A 201 -18.95 5.60 7.51
CA PHE A 201 -19.05 6.43 8.70
C PHE A 201 -19.45 7.89 8.41
N GLY A 202 -19.52 8.29 7.13
CA GLY A 202 -20.04 9.60 6.73
C GLY A 202 -19.10 10.77 7.01
N TYR A 203 -17.78 10.55 7.03
CA TYR A 203 -16.82 11.64 7.21
C TYR A 203 -16.81 12.60 6.01
N LYS A 204 -16.71 13.90 6.31
CA LYS A 204 -16.57 14.98 5.33
C LYS A 204 -15.11 15.27 5.01
N PHE A 205 -14.25 15.32 6.04
CA PHE A 205 -12.83 15.66 5.90
C PHE A 205 -11.94 14.58 6.47
N ILE A 206 -10.92 14.19 5.73
CA ILE A 206 -10.06 13.08 6.11
C ILE A 206 -8.61 13.51 5.97
N CYS A 207 -7.82 13.27 7.02
CA CYS A 207 -6.37 13.38 6.98
C CYS A 207 -5.78 12.02 6.64
N LYS A 208 -5.14 11.91 5.49
CA LYS A 208 -4.39 10.72 5.10
C LYS A 208 -2.94 10.87 5.53
N VAL A 209 -2.44 9.91 6.31
CA VAL A 209 -1.02 9.83 6.71
C VAL A 209 -0.55 8.38 6.73
N HIS A 210 0.76 8.15 6.69
CA HIS A 210 1.30 6.78 6.77
C HIS A 210 2.69 6.72 7.41
N THR A 211 3.07 5.55 7.92
CA THR A 211 4.42 5.29 8.37
C THR A 211 5.34 5.22 7.15
N LYS A 212 6.20 6.22 6.97
CA LYS A 212 7.18 6.26 5.88
C LYS A 212 8.59 6.12 6.46
N LYS A 213 9.27 5.00 6.16
CA LYS A 213 10.73 4.92 6.29
C LYS A 213 11.31 5.12 4.91
N SER A 214 12.16 6.12 4.75
CA SER A 214 12.91 6.36 3.51
C SER A 214 14.37 5.97 3.73
N PRO A 215 14.71 4.67 3.83
CA PRO A 215 16.06 4.21 4.21
C PRO A 215 17.15 4.66 3.22
N HIS A 216 16.77 5.02 2.00
CA HIS A 216 17.68 5.50 0.95
C HIS A 216 17.87 7.03 0.94
N ARG A 217 17.17 7.76 1.81
CA ARG A 217 17.25 9.23 1.91
C ARG A 217 17.87 9.62 3.24
N VAL A 218 18.96 10.38 3.19
CA VAL A 218 19.66 10.92 4.38
C VAL A 218 18.73 11.81 5.21
N ASP A 219 17.74 12.47 4.57
CA ASP A 219 16.74 13.37 5.17
C ASP A 219 15.38 12.71 5.44
N GLY A 220 15.26 11.38 5.29
CA GLY A 220 13.97 10.69 5.28
C GLY A 220 13.11 10.85 6.53
N GLN A 221 13.73 10.96 7.71
CA GLN A 221 13.04 11.22 8.97
C GLN A 221 12.54 12.67 9.06
N GLN A 222 13.41 13.64 8.75
CA GLN A 222 13.06 15.06 8.77
C GLN A 222 11.91 15.37 7.79
N TRP A 223 11.94 14.77 6.61
CA TRP A 223 10.85 14.87 5.65
C TRP A 223 9.54 14.31 6.18
N ARG A 224 9.54 13.14 6.84
CA ARG A 224 8.31 12.59 7.44
C ARG A 224 7.79 13.51 8.54
N GLU A 225 8.66 13.95 9.43
CA GLU A 225 8.29 14.84 10.53
C GLU A 225 7.69 16.13 10.01
N SER A 226 8.27 16.75 8.97
CA SER A 226 7.70 17.96 8.38
C SER A 226 6.30 17.76 7.80
N LEU A 227 6.02 16.62 7.15
CA LEU A 227 4.67 16.32 6.64
C LEU A 227 3.64 16.17 7.78
N PHE A 228 4.02 15.47 8.86
CA PHE A 228 3.14 15.34 10.03
C PHE A 228 2.97 16.68 10.75
N ASP A 229 4.03 17.48 10.85
CA ASP A 229 3.99 18.77 11.51
C ASP A 229 3.04 19.73 10.77
N ASP A 230 3.09 19.76 9.44
CA ASP A 230 2.16 20.56 8.66
C ASP A 230 0.70 20.13 8.88
N LEU A 231 0.42 18.82 8.91
CA LEU A 231 -0.95 18.30 8.88
C LEU A 231 -1.60 18.14 10.26
N LEU A 232 -0.83 17.86 11.31
CA LEU A 232 -1.32 17.35 12.60
C LEU A 232 -0.59 17.90 13.84
N LEU A 233 0.38 18.82 13.71
CA LEU A 233 1.23 19.25 14.85
C LEU A 233 0.44 19.77 16.07
N SER A 234 -0.61 20.54 15.85
CA SER A 234 -1.34 21.21 16.93
C SER A 234 -2.85 21.24 16.69
N ARG A 235 -3.61 21.41 17.77
CA ARG A 235 -5.07 21.49 17.73
C ARG A 235 -5.56 22.69 16.92
N GLU A 236 -4.83 23.80 17.01
CA GLU A 236 -5.09 25.03 16.24
C GLU A 236 -4.91 24.75 14.75
N ARG A 237 -3.81 24.08 14.37
CA ARG A 237 -3.54 23.71 12.98
C ARG A 237 -4.68 22.89 12.36
N VAL A 238 -5.11 21.83 13.05
CA VAL A 238 -6.22 20.98 12.60
C VAL A 238 -7.52 21.79 12.50
N SER A 239 -7.77 22.69 13.44
CA SER A 239 -8.96 23.55 13.42
C SER A 239 -8.95 24.50 12.23
N THR A 240 -7.82 25.17 11.97
CA THR A 240 -7.66 26.05 10.80
C THR A 240 -7.92 25.30 9.50
N ILE A 241 -7.42 24.06 9.36
CA ILE A 241 -7.64 23.24 8.17
C ILE A 241 -9.12 22.90 7.98
N ILE A 242 -9.80 22.43 9.05
CA ILE A 242 -11.23 22.10 8.99
C ILE A 242 -12.07 23.35 8.68
N ASP A 243 -11.80 24.46 9.38
CA ASP A 243 -12.49 25.73 9.17
C ASP A 243 -12.29 26.26 7.74
N TYR A 244 -11.11 26.05 7.15
CA TYR A 244 -10.83 26.41 5.78
C TYR A 244 -11.69 25.61 4.80
N PHE A 245 -11.82 24.28 4.99
CA PHE A 245 -12.72 23.48 4.16
C PHE A 245 -14.19 23.89 4.31
N GLU A 246 -14.65 24.23 5.52
CA GLU A 246 -16.03 24.67 5.74
C GLU A 246 -16.31 26.02 5.06
N LYS A 247 -15.32 26.92 5.02
CA LYS A 247 -15.44 28.23 4.35
C LYS A 247 -15.28 28.15 2.83
N ASN A 248 -14.50 27.20 2.32
CA ASN A 248 -14.16 27.08 0.90
C ASN A 248 -14.68 25.76 0.31
N ALA A 249 -15.91 25.81 -0.22
CA ALA A 249 -16.59 24.64 -0.78
C ALA A 249 -15.88 24.02 -2.00
N ASP A 250 -15.06 24.80 -2.71
CA ASP A 250 -14.29 24.36 -3.90
C ASP A 250 -12.93 23.75 -3.55
N THR A 251 -12.52 23.74 -2.28
CA THR A 251 -11.26 23.12 -1.85
C THR A 251 -11.46 21.63 -1.60
N GLY A 252 -10.68 20.80 -2.31
CA GLY A 252 -10.75 19.35 -2.24
C GLY A 252 -9.57 18.71 -1.54
N ILE A 253 -8.36 19.22 -1.74
CA ILE A 253 -7.14 18.69 -1.13
C ILE A 253 -6.31 19.84 -0.56
N ILE A 254 -5.82 19.67 0.67
CA ILE A 254 -4.82 20.52 1.30
C ILE A 254 -3.56 19.69 1.54
N ALA A 255 -2.53 20.01 0.78
CA ALA A 255 -1.25 19.31 0.78
C ALA A 255 -0.26 19.97 1.76
N PRO A 256 0.69 19.22 2.35
CA PRO A 256 1.81 19.78 3.11
C PRO A 256 2.63 20.78 2.29
N LYS A 257 3.39 21.63 2.99
CA LYS A 257 4.15 22.70 2.37
C LYS A 257 5.15 22.14 1.34
N ASN A 258 5.15 22.73 0.15
CA ASN A 258 6.03 22.38 -0.96
C ASN A 258 5.95 20.90 -1.40
N SER A 259 4.82 20.23 -1.17
CA SER A 259 4.61 18.82 -1.56
C SER A 259 3.90 18.65 -2.89
N ILE A 260 3.24 19.70 -3.41
CA ILE A 260 2.55 19.66 -4.70
C ILE A 260 3.58 19.52 -5.83
N THR A 261 3.48 18.42 -6.57
CA THR A 261 4.38 18.08 -7.68
C THR A 261 3.63 18.12 -9.01
N ASP A 262 4.28 18.69 -10.03
CA ASP A 262 3.76 18.75 -11.40
C ASP A 262 4.01 17.41 -12.12
N LEU A 263 2.92 16.76 -12.55
CA LEU A 263 2.99 15.48 -13.24
C LEU A 263 3.47 15.60 -14.70
N SER A 264 3.49 16.81 -15.27
CA SER A 264 3.96 17.03 -16.64
C SER A 264 5.48 16.85 -16.80
N ILE A 265 6.22 16.92 -15.69
CA ILE A 265 7.66 16.67 -15.62
C ILE A 265 7.95 15.21 -16.02
N PRO A 266 8.75 14.95 -17.08
CA PRO A 266 9.01 13.61 -17.59
C PRO A 266 9.54 12.63 -16.54
N GLU A 267 10.44 13.07 -15.65
CA GLU A 267 11.02 12.27 -14.57
C GLU A 267 9.97 11.77 -13.59
N ILE A 268 8.83 12.47 -13.50
CA ILE A 268 7.73 12.11 -12.60
C ILE A 268 6.76 11.12 -13.28
N ASN A 269 6.49 11.23 -14.58
CA ASN A 269 5.47 10.40 -15.25
C ASN A 269 6.02 9.19 -16.04
N LEU A 270 7.27 9.22 -16.53
CA LEU A 270 7.75 8.29 -17.55
C LEU A 270 7.60 6.81 -17.15
N GLY A 271 7.96 6.47 -15.91
CA GLY A 271 7.85 5.11 -15.38
C GLY A 271 6.43 4.61 -15.15
N ASN A 272 5.43 5.50 -15.21
CA ASN A 272 4.05 5.24 -14.78
C ASN A 272 3.02 5.37 -15.89
N ARG A 273 3.44 5.71 -17.12
CA ARG A 273 2.52 6.02 -18.23
C ARG A 273 1.50 4.92 -18.50
N TYR A 274 1.90 3.65 -18.43
CA TYR A 274 0.98 2.52 -18.59
C TYR A 274 -0.24 2.60 -17.68
N TRP A 275 -0.03 2.88 -16.39
CA TRP A 275 -1.11 2.98 -15.42
C TRP A 275 -1.79 4.34 -15.47
N LEU A 276 -1.05 5.44 -15.66
CA LEU A 276 -1.62 6.77 -15.79
C LEU A 276 -2.61 6.86 -16.96
N GLU A 277 -2.26 6.33 -18.13
CA GLU A 277 -3.13 6.30 -19.30
C GLU A 277 -4.43 5.52 -19.03
N LYS A 278 -4.32 4.35 -18.38
CA LYS A 278 -5.48 3.57 -17.96
C LYS A 278 -6.36 4.33 -16.97
N LEU A 279 -5.76 4.96 -15.96
CA LEU A 279 -6.50 5.70 -14.93
C LEU A 279 -7.20 6.92 -15.52
N PHE A 280 -6.53 7.69 -16.38
CA PHE A 280 -7.14 8.81 -17.09
C PHE A 280 -8.29 8.37 -18.00
N ALA A 281 -8.18 7.23 -18.67
CA ALA A 281 -9.29 6.67 -19.44
C ALA A 281 -10.47 6.30 -18.53
N ARG A 282 -10.23 5.67 -17.37
CA ARG A 282 -11.27 5.32 -16.39
C ARG A 282 -11.92 6.55 -15.73
N MET A 283 -11.20 7.65 -15.64
CA MET A 283 -11.70 8.95 -15.17
C MET A 283 -12.48 9.73 -16.25
N ASN A 284 -12.58 9.21 -17.48
CA ASN A 284 -13.13 9.91 -18.65
C ASN A 284 -12.38 11.21 -19.01
N THR A 285 -11.06 11.26 -18.74
CA THR A 285 -10.17 12.38 -19.09
C THR A 285 -8.94 11.91 -19.89
N PRO A 286 -9.10 11.12 -20.98
CA PRO A 286 -7.97 10.53 -21.69
C PRO A 286 -7.01 11.56 -22.30
N GLU A 287 -7.45 12.79 -22.54
CA GLU A 287 -6.62 13.90 -23.04
C GLU A 287 -5.48 14.28 -22.09
N LEU A 288 -5.60 14.00 -20.78
CA LEU A 288 -4.51 14.21 -19.82
C LEU A 288 -3.28 13.34 -20.14
N SER A 289 -3.45 12.20 -20.83
CA SER A 289 -2.30 11.38 -21.26
C SER A 289 -1.36 12.08 -22.26
N LYS A 290 -1.82 13.15 -22.93
CA LYS A 290 -1.00 13.85 -23.93
C LYS A 290 -0.01 14.84 -23.31
N SER A 291 -0.40 15.48 -22.21
CA SER A 291 0.37 16.57 -21.59
C SER A 291 0.76 16.29 -20.14
N PHE A 292 0.06 15.36 -19.48
CA PHE A 292 0.15 15.10 -18.05
C PHE A 292 -0.01 16.37 -17.19
N LYS A 293 -0.71 17.37 -17.72
CA LYS A 293 -0.84 18.70 -17.11
C LYS A 293 -1.81 18.68 -15.92
N THR A 294 -1.31 18.18 -14.81
CA THR A 294 -1.98 18.10 -13.52
C THR A 294 -0.93 18.07 -12.42
N SER A 295 -1.34 18.24 -11.17
CA SER A 295 -0.45 18.19 -10.02
C SER A 295 -1.03 17.29 -8.93
N PHE A 296 -0.19 16.85 -8.00
CA PHE A 296 -0.59 15.98 -6.91
C PHE A 296 0.29 16.19 -5.68
N PRO A 297 -0.21 15.93 -4.46
CA PRO A 297 0.58 15.91 -3.23
C PRO A 297 1.55 14.72 -3.23
N ALA A 298 2.83 14.96 -3.55
CA ALA A 298 3.85 13.93 -3.50
C ALA A 298 4.16 13.53 -2.06
N GLY A 299 4.35 12.22 -1.85
CA GLY A 299 4.51 11.64 -0.53
C GLY A 299 3.20 11.16 0.09
N SER A 300 2.06 11.32 -0.59
CA SER A 300 0.82 10.60 -0.28
C SER A 300 0.24 10.89 1.12
N MET A 301 0.55 12.06 1.69
CA MET A 301 0.00 12.56 2.95
C MET A 301 -0.62 13.93 2.72
N PHE A 302 -1.89 14.09 3.07
CA PHE A 302 -2.66 15.31 2.83
C PHE A 302 -4.02 15.24 3.53
N TRP A 303 -4.65 16.40 3.73
CA TRP A 303 -6.06 16.48 4.05
C TRP A 303 -6.89 16.53 2.77
N PHE A 304 -8.09 15.94 2.80
CA PHE A 304 -9.02 16.03 1.69
C PHE A 304 -10.48 16.05 2.14
N ARG A 305 -11.32 16.68 1.32
CA ARG A 305 -12.77 16.52 1.35
C ARG A 305 -13.11 15.19 0.70
N LYS A 306 -13.90 14.35 1.36
CA LYS A 306 -14.28 13.01 0.89
C LYS A 306 -14.76 13.03 -0.56
N ASP A 307 -15.65 13.95 -0.91
CA ASP A 307 -16.24 14.05 -2.26
C ASP A 307 -15.20 14.33 -3.37
N ALA A 308 -14.08 14.98 -3.04
CA ALA A 308 -13.02 15.24 -4.00
C ALA A 308 -12.30 13.97 -4.45
N LEU A 309 -12.32 12.91 -3.64
CA LEU A 309 -11.65 11.65 -3.91
C LEU A 309 -12.60 10.45 -3.97
N ASP A 310 -13.91 10.68 -3.99
CA ASP A 310 -14.96 9.65 -4.12
C ASP A 310 -14.71 8.65 -5.26
N PRO A 311 -14.18 9.05 -6.44
CA PRO A 311 -13.88 8.09 -7.50
C PRO A 311 -12.91 6.98 -7.08
N LEU A 312 -12.02 7.21 -6.10
CA LEU A 312 -11.04 6.21 -5.63
C LEU A 312 -11.68 5.02 -4.89
N THR A 313 -12.86 5.18 -4.27
CA THR A 313 -13.58 4.06 -3.63
C THR A 313 -14.58 3.37 -4.55
N SER A 314 -14.80 3.94 -5.73
CA SER A 314 -15.72 3.45 -6.76
C SER A 314 -15.05 2.53 -7.80
N ASN A 315 -15.54 2.53 -9.04
CA ASN A 315 -15.10 1.68 -10.15
C ASN A 315 -13.74 2.06 -10.77
N LEU A 316 -13.05 3.08 -10.26
CA LEU A 316 -11.77 3.53 -10.81
C LEU A 316 -10.67 2.47 -10.65
N LEU A 317 -10.73 1.69 -9.56
CA LEU A 317 -9.65 0.80 -9.15
C LEU A 317 -10.18 -0.61 -8.88
N ASP A 318 -9.51 -1.59 -9.47
CA ASP A 318 -9.60 -2.98 -9.04
C ASP A 318 -8.46 -3.26 -8.05
N GLU A 319 -8.81 -3.65 -6.82
CA GLU A 319 -7.83 -3.95 -5.77
C GLU A 319 -6.92 -5.13 -6.12
N GLU A 320 -7.33 -5.99 -7.06
CA GLU A 320 -6.55 -7.12 -7.56
C GLU A 320 -5.55 -6.73 -8.67
N GLU A 321 -5.62 -5.51 -9.19
CA GLU A 321 -4.64 -4.99 -10.16
C GLU A 321 -3.35 -4.51 -9.49
N PHE A 322 -3.39 -4.19 -8.20
CA PHE A 322 -2.18 -3.78 -7.46
C PHE A 322 -1.13 -4.89 -7.48
N GLU A 323 0.09 -4.54 -7.82
CA GLU A 323 1.20 -5.48 -7.88
C GLU A 323 1.55 -6.02 -6.49
N LEU A 324 2.11 -7.24 -6.46
CA LEU A 324 2.69 -7.78 -5.24
C LEU A 324 3.96 -6.98 -4.91
N GLU A 325 4.17 -6.64 -3.63
CA GLU A 325 5.40 -5.97 -3.23
C GLU A 325 6.59 -6.92 -3.41
N ALA A 326 7.52 -6.53 -4.28
CA ALA A 326 8.79 -7.20 -4.53
C ALA A 326 9.96 -6.21 -4.50
N GLY A 327 9.79 -5.04 -3.88
CA GLY A 327 10.84 -4.01 -3.78
C GLY A 327 10.92 -3.09 -5.00
N GLN A 328 9.84 -2.99 -5.78
CA GLN A 328 9.75 -2.04 -6.89
C GLN A 328 10.00 -0.61 -6.40
N LEU A 329 10.70 0.21 -7.17
CA LEU A 329 10.99 1.60 -6.77
C LEU A 329 9.94 2.58 -7.31
N ASP A 330 9.36 2.30 -8.47
CA ASP A 330 8.33 3.11 -9.13
C ASP A 330 7.55 2.26 -10.16
N GLY A 331 6.56 2.85 -10.83
CA GLY A 331 5.88 2.28 -12.00
C GLY A 331 4.74 1.31 -11.71
N THR A 332 4.41 1.13 -10.43
CA THR A 332 3.28 0.30 -9.99
C THR A 332 1.97 1.10 -9.96
N LEU A 333 0.84 0.40 -9.86
CA LEU A 333 -0.48 1.04 -9.75
C LEU A 333 -0.54 2.00 -8.55
N ALA A 334 0.07 1.63 -7.41
CA ALA A 334 0.12 2.49 -6.23
C ALA A 334 0.72 3.87 -6.55
N HIS A 335 1.89 3.91 -7.20
CA HIS A 335 2.53 5.17 -7.52
C HIS A 335 1.76 5.98 -8.58
N SER A 336 1.01 5.33 -9.45
CA SER A 336 0.15 6.02 -10.42
C SER A 336 -1.12 6.58 -9.77
N VAL A 337 -1.71 5.86 -8.82
CA VAL A 337 -2.86 6.35 -8.04
C VAL A 337 -2.48 7.58 -7.21
N GLU A 338 -1.32 7.59 -6.56
CA GLU A 338 -0.78 8.78 -5.90
C GLU A 338 -0.75 9.99 -6.86
N ARG A 339 -0.18 9.78 -8.05
CA ARG A 339 0.01 10.82 -9.07
C ARG A 339 -1.28 11.36 -9.68
N VAL A 340 -2.35 10.58 -9.72
CA VAL A 340 -3.65 11.05 -10.24
C VAL A 340 -4.54 11.68 -9.18
N THR A 341 -4.16 11.69 -7.89
CA THR A 341 -5.03 12.22 -6.82
C THR A 341 -5.52 13.65 -7.08
N GLY A 342 -4.65 14.56 -7.55
CA GLY A 342 -5.08 15.91 -7.89
C GLY A 342 -5.89 16.01 -9.18
N ALA A 343 -5.66 15.11 -10.15
CA ALA A 343 -6.50 15.00 -11.34
C ALA A 343 -7.90 14.49 -10.99
N VAL A 344 -8.01 13.53 -10.06
CA VAL A 344 -9.28 13.04 -9.52
C VAL A 344 -10.04 14.17 -8.84
N ALA A 345 -9.39 14.93 -7.96
CA ALA A 345 -10.01 16.10 -7.32
C ALA A 345 -10.48 17.15 -8.34
N SER A 346 -9.65 17.44 -9.34
CA SER A 346 -9.98 18.42 -10.39
C SER A 346 -11.16 17.97 -11.25
N ALA A 347 -11.25 16.67 -11.58
CA ALA A 347 -12.37 16.11 -12.33
C ALA A 347 -13.70 16.22 -11.57
N GLN A 348 -13.64 16.22 -10.24
CA GLN A 348 -14.78 16.46 -9.35
C GLN A 348 -15.05 17.96 -9.09
N GLY A 349 -14.32 18.86 -9.75
CA GLY A 349 -14.49 20.32 -9.63
C GLY A 349 -13.79 20.94 -8.43
N TYR A 350 -12.88 20.22 -7.77
CA TYR A 350 -12.18 20.71 -6.59
C TYR A 350 -10.74 21.13 -6.87
N LYS A 351 -10.25 22.08 -6.07
CA LYS A 351 -8.87 22.57 -6.08
C LYS A 351 -7.98 21.76 -5.14
N VAL A 352 -6.71 21.66 -5.55
CA VAL A 352 -5.59 21.21 -4.71
C VAL A 352 -4.80 22.45 -4.30
N ILE A 353 -4.63 22.67 -3.01
CA ILE A 353 -3.89 23.81 -2.48
C ILE A 353 -2.79 23.36 -1.51
N ASP A 354 -1.80 24.22 -1.35
CA ASP A 354 -0.74 24.05 -0.37
C ASP A 354 -1.19 24.65 0.97
N ILE A 355 -0.79 24.01 2.08
CA ILE A 355 -1.13 24.46 3.44
C ILE A 355 -0.69 25.89 3.75
N THR A 356 0.28 26.44 3.02
CA THR A 356 0.70 27.84 3.12
C THR A 356 -0.36 28.85 2.65
N SER A 357 -1.46 28.37 2.05
CA SER A 357 -2.59 29.18 1.58
C SER A 357 -3.70 29.38 2.64
N LEU A 358 -3.55 28.79 3.83
CA LEU A 358 -4.54 28.80 4.92
C LEU A 358 -4.48 30.03 5.81
#